data_AF-W1XPZ9-F1
#
_entry.id   AF-W1XPZ9-F1
#
_cell.length_a   1.000
_cell.length_b   1.000
_cell.length_c   1.000
_cell.angle_alpha   90.00
_cell.angle_beta   90.00
_cell.angle_gamma   90.00
#
_symmetry.space_group_name_H-M   'P 1'
#
loop_
_entity.id
_entity.type
_entity.pdbx_description
1 polymer ?
#
loop_
_entity_poly.entity_id
_entity_poly.type
_entity_poly.pdbx_seq_one_letter_code
_entity_poly.pdbx_strand_id
1 'polypeptide(L)'
;ESREEPIWLAPRQMPQLAPLFSRMMLGKSKSDKIVTTLDAGLQRRLEELAQNWKGRLPPRSSLAMIVVDHTDMRVRGWVGSVDLNDDSRFGHVDMVNAIRSPGSVLKPFVYGLALDEGL
;
A
#
# COMPACT_ATOMS: atom_id res chain seq x y z
N GLU A 1 27.54 37.31 -27.34
CA GLU A 1 26.27 36.60 -27.60
C GLU A 1 26.44 35.14 -27.26
N SER A 2 25.95 34.73 -26.09
CA SER A 2 25.89 33.32 -25.71
C SER A 2 24.57 32.78 -26.25
N ARG A 3 24.63 31.82 -27.18
CA ARG A 3 23.43 31.17 -27.74
C ARG A 3 22.82 30.27 -26.65
N GLU A 4 21.57 30.54 -26.30
CA GLU A 4 20.78 29.69 -25.42
C GLU A 4 20.41 28.41 -26.18
N GLU A 5 21.03 27.28 -25.81
CA GLU A 5 20.60 25.97 -26.29
C GLU A 5 19.35 25.53 -25.53
N PRO A 6 18.26 25.16 -26.22
CA PRO A 6 17.05 24.70 -25.55
C PRO A 6 17.28 23.31 -24.95
N ILE A 7 17.43 23.25 -23.62
CA ILE A 7 17.49 22.00 -22.87
C ILE A 7 16.07 21.43 -22.78
N TRP A 8 15.80 20.38 -23.55
CA TRP A 8 14.59 19.59 -23.41
C TRP A 8 14.65 18.72 -22.16
N LEU A 9 14.14 19.24 -21.04
CA LEU A 9 13.88 18.43 -19.86
C LEU A 9 12.58 17.64 -20.10
N ALA A 10 12.68 16.31 -20.17
CA ALA A 10 11.50 15.46 -20.15
C ALA A 10 10.63 15.82 -18.92
N PRO A 11 9.30 15.86 -19.05
CA PRO A 11 8.42 16.22 -17.94
C PRO A 11 8.71 15.29 -16.76
N ARG A 12 8.91 15.89 -15.58
CA ARG A 12 9.20 15.15 -14.35
C ARG A 12 8.01 14.26 -14.03
N GLN A 13 8.13 12.96 -14.35
CA GLN A 13 7.14 11.97 -13.93
C GLN A 13 7.23 11.86 -12.41
N MET A 14 6.22 12.36 -11.71
CA MET A 14 6.09 12.11 -10.29
C MET A 14 5.61 10.67 -10.11
N PRO A 15 6.38 9.79 -9.44
CA PRO A 15 5.91 8.45 -9.16
C PRO A 15 4.64 8.54 -8.29
N GLN A 16 3.56 7.93 -8.75
CA GLN A 16 2.33 7.83 -7.97
C GLN A 16 2.46 6.70 -6.94
N LEU A 17 3.01 7.04 -5.78
CA LEU A 17 3.10 6.11 -4.65
C LEU A 17 1.76 6.03 -3.89
N ALA A 18 1.46 4.84 -3.38
CA ALA A 18 0.31 4.52 -2.54
C ALA A 18 -1.03 5.06 -3.11
N PRO A 19 -1.41 4.77 -4.36
CA PRO A 19 -2.58 5.39 -5.00
C PRO A 19 -3.89 5.06 -4.29
N LEU A 20 -4.06 3.81 -3.84
CA LEU A 20 -5.26 3.38 -3.10
C LEU A 20 -5.36 4.04 -1.72
N PHE A 21 -4.23 4.15 -1.01
CA PHE A 21 -4.17 4.86 0.25
C PHE A 21 -4.46 6.35 0.08
N SER A 22 -3.87 6.98 -0.94
CA SER A 22 -4.09 8.40 -1.26
C SER A 22 -5.55 8.66 -1.56
N ARG A 23 -6.20 7.81 -2.37
CA ARG A 23 -7.64 7.89 -2.64
C ARG A 23 -8.48 7.72 -1.37
N MET A 24 -8.13 6.78 -0.49
CA MET A 24 -8.80 6.63 0.81
C MET A 24 -8.66 7.89 1.66
N MET A 25 -7.46 8.48 1.74
CA MET A 25 -7.21 9.67 2.55
C MET A 25 -7.93 10.91 2.04
N LEU A 26 -8.02 11.08 0.71
CA LEU A 26 -8.84 12.13 0.09
C LEU A 26 -10.33 11.99 0.42
N GLY A 27 -10.82 10.76 0.61
CA GLY A 27 -12.19 10.51 1.09
C GLY A 27 -12.40 10.85 2.58
N LYS A 28 -11.32 10.87 3.38
CA LYS A 28 -11.38 11.09 4.84
C LYS A 28 -11.11 12.54 5.26
N SER A 29 -10.44 13.33 4.43
CA SER A 29 -10.09 14.72 4.74
C SER A 29 -10.39 15.65 3.57
N LYS A 30 -10.89 16.84 3.89
CA LYS A 30 -11.08 17.94 2.94
C LYS A 30 -9.92 18.95 2.94
N SER A 31 -8.85 18.67 3.69
CA SER A 31 -7.70 19.56 3.77
C SER A 31 -6.92 19.60 2.46
N ASP A 32 -6.45 20.78 2.08
CA ASP A 32 -5.61 20.96 0.88
C ASP A 32 -4.28 20.19 0.96
N LYS A 33 -3.80 19.93 2.18
CA LYS A 33 -2.61 19.14 2.46
C LYS A 33 -2.92 18.06 3.48
N ILE A 34 -2.79 16.80 3.06
CA ILE A 34 -2.91 15.64 3.95
C ILE A 34 -1.50 15.13 4.23
N VAL A 35 -1.05 15.31 5.48
CA VAL A 35 0.21 14.72 5.95
C VAL A 35 -0.08 13.30 6.45
N THR A 36 0.71 12.35 5.99
CA THR A 36 0.56 10.93 6.33
C THR A 36 1.84 10.42 6.99
N THR A 37 1.77 9.21 7.54
CA THR A 37 2.92 8.57 8.21
C THR A 37 3.70 7.63 7.28
N LEU A 38 3.32 7.56 6.00
CA LEU A 38 3.96 6.68 5.03
C LEU A 38 5.42 7.08 4.83
N ASP A 39 6.31 6.10 4.89
CA ASP A 39 7.69 6.26 4.50
C ASP A 39 7.81 6.03 2.98
N ALA A 40 8.19 7.08 2.24
CA ALA A 40 8.24 7.02 0.78
C ALA A 40 9.28 6.02 0.24
N GLY A 41 10.36 5.76 0.98
CA GLY A 41 11.39 4.78 0.61
C GLY A 41 10.87 3.35 0.75
N LEU A 42 10.27 3.04 1.90
CA LEU A 42 9.61 1.77 2.17
C LEU A 42 8.46 1.51 1.22
N GLN A 43 7.59 2.51 0.99
CA GLN A 43 6.44 2.40 0.10
C GLN A 43 6.86 1.96 -1.31
N ARG A 44 7.90 2.60 -1.87
CA ARG A 44 8.43 2.23 -3.19
C ARG A 44 8.90 0.79 -3.24
N ARG A 45 9.65 0.34 -2.22
CA ARG A 45 10.15 -1.04 -2.15
C ARG A 45 9.01 -2.06 -2.05
N LEU A 46 7.95 -1.73 -1.32
CA LEU A 46 6.76 -2.59 -1.22
C LEU A 46 6.02 -2.69 -2.55
N GLU A 47 5.87 -1.59 -3.29
CA GLU A 47 5.26 -1.60 -4.62
C GLU A 47 6.11 -2.38 -5.63
N GLU A 48 7.43 -2.19 -5.62
CA GLU A 48 8.36 -2.99 -6.43
C GLU A 48 8.25 -4.48 -6.10
N LEU A 49 8.17 -4.84 -4.82
CA LEU A 49 7.95 -6.22 -4.39
C LEU A 49 6.62 -6.76 -4.94
N ALA A 50 5.53 -6.02 -4.81
CA ALA A 50 4.23 -6.45 -5.32
C ALA A 50 4.27 -6.69 -6.83
N GLN A 51 4.87 -5.77 -7.60
CA GLN A 51 5.03 -5.90 -9.05
C GLN A 51 5.87 -7.12 -9.44
N ASN A 52 6.98 -7.37 -8.73
CA ASN A 52 7.81 -8.56 -8.94
C ASN A 52 7.06 -9.87 -8.68
N TRP A 53 6.06 -9.85 -7.81
CA TRP A 53 5.20 -11.00 -7.52
C TRP A 53 4.03 -11.16 -8.49
N LYS A 54 3.68 -10.13 -9.28
CA LYS A 54 2.52 -10.14 -10.19
C LYS A 54 2.44 -11.38 -11.06
N GLY A 55 3.55 -11.78 -11.68
CA GLY A 55 3.61 -12.94 -12.58
C GLY A 55 3.46 -14.29 -11.89
N ARG A 56 3.65 -14.35 -10.57
CA ARG A 56 3.53 -15.58 -9.76
C ARG A 56 2.12 -15.77 -9.19
N LEU A 57 1.29 -14.73 -9.24
CA LEU A 57 -0.05 -14.77 -8.68
C LEU A 57 -1.04 -15.42 -9.66
N PRO A 58 -1.91 -16.33 -9.18
CA PRO A 58 -2.96 -16.93 -9.99
C PRO A 58 -3.79 -15.88 -10.75
N PRO A 59 -4.42 -16.22 -11.88
CA PRO A 59 -5.32 -15.30 -12.58
C PRO A 59 -6.38 -14.72 -11.63
N ARG A 60 -6.75 -13.45 -11.84
CA ARG A 60 -7.78 -12.75 -11.04
C ARG A 60 -7.50 -12.68 -9.52
N SER A 61 -6.24 -12.84 -9.12
CA SER A 61 -5.82 -12.63 -7.74
C SER A 61 -4.99 -11.35 -7.60
N SER A 62 -5.04 -10.81 -6.39
CA SER A 62 -4.34 -9.60 -5.96
C SER A 62 -3.56 -9.89 -4.68
N LEU A 63 -2.80 -8.90 -4.22
CA LEU A 63 -1.95 -8.93 -3.04
C LEU A 63 -2.18 -7.63 -2.27
N ALA A 64 -2.18 -7.72 -0.95
CA ALA A 64 -2.11 -6.56 -0.08
C ALA A 64 -0.94 -6.69 0.89
N MET A 65 -0.34 -5.55 1.24
CA MET A 65 0.68 -5.45 2.27
C MET A 65 0.45 -4.16 3.07
N ILE A 66 0.52 -4.27 4.38
CA ILE A 66 0.52 -3.12 5.29
C ILE A 66 1.72 -3.26 6.23
N VAL A 67 2.46 -2.17 6.43
CA VAL A 67 3.56 -2.12 7.40
C VAL A 67 3.22 -1.11 8.46
N VAL A 68 3.24 -1.55 9.72
CA VAL A 68 2.94 -0.74 10.90
C VAL A 68 4.15 -0.75 11.81
N ASP A 69 4.53 0.43 12.30
CA ASP A 69 5.55 0.58 13.32
C ASP A 69 4.98 0.11 14.67
N HIS A 70 5.55 -0.93 15.27
CA HIS A 70 5.03 -1.52 16.50
C HIS A 70 5.20 -0.61 17.74
N THR A 71 6.04 0.43 17.68
CA THR A 71 6.32 1.29 18.83
C THR A 71 5.25 2.37 19.02
N ASP A 72 4.72 2.91 17.91
CA ASP A 72 3.76 4.01 17.91
C ASP A 72 2.51 3.74 17.06
N MET A 73 2.40 2.53 16.50
CA MET A 73 1.32 2.05 15.65
C MET A 73 1.10 2.87 14.38
N ARG A 74 2.07 3.67 13.94
CA ARG A 74 1.97 4.44 12.69
C ARG A 74 2.09 3.52 11.48
N VAL A 75 1.21 3.73 10.50
CA VAL A 75 1.29 3.03 9.22
C VAL A 75 2.45 3.62 8.40
N ARG A 76 3.43 2.79 8.05
CA ARG A 76 4.63 3.21 7.31
C ARG A 76 4.61 2.80 5.84
N GLY A 77 3.80 1.81 5.47
CA GLY A 77 3.65 1.36 4.09
C GLY A 77 2.27 0.76 3.83
N TRP A 78 1.74 0.96 2.62
CA TRP A 78 0.41 0.54 2.21
C TRP A 78 0.37 0.13 0.74
N VAL A 79 0.15 -1.16 0.47
CA VAL A 79 -0.09 -1.69 -0.86
C VAL A 79 -1.44 -2.39 -0.83
N GLY A 80 -2.44 -1.80 -1.49
CA GLY A 80 -3.81 -2.33 -1.54
C GLY A 80 -4.06 -3.30 -2.69
N SER A 81 -3.23 -3.26 -3.73
CA SER A 81 -3.30 -4.18 -4.86
C SER A 81 -1.93 -4.32 -5.50
N VAL A 82 -1.76 -5.34 -6.33
CA VAL A 82 -0.50 -5.62 -7.05
C VAL A 82 -0.22 -4.56 -8.11
N ASP A 83 -1.24 -4.23 -8.88
CA ASP A 83 -1.17 -3.31 -10.00
C ASP A 83 -2.50 -2.58 -10.12
N LEU A 84 -2.46 -1.25 -9.99
CA LEU A 84 -3.63 -0.40 -10.09
C LEU A 84 -4.24 -0.42 -11.49
N ASN A 85 -3.44 -0.68 -12.52
CA ASN A 85 -3.85 -0.62 -13.93
C ASN A 85 -4.35 -1.96 -14.48
N ASP A 86 -4.42 -3.01 -13.65
CA ASP A 86 -4.85 -4.34 -14.06
C ASP A 86 -6.27 -4.65 -13.54
N ASP A 87 -7.28 -4.25 -14.31
CA ASP A 87 -8.69 -4.49 -13.98
C ASP A 87 -9.04 -5.98 -13.88
N SER A 88 -8.34 -6.83 -14.64
CA SER A 88 -8.57 -8.28 -14.60
C SER A 88 -8.25 -8.90 -13.23
N ARG A 89 -7.43 -8.20 -12.44
CA ARG A 89 -7.02 -8.56 -11.08
C ARG A 89 -7.66 -7.69 -10.01
N PHE A 90 -8.68 -6.91 -10.38
CA PHE A 90 -9.36 -5.98 -9.49
C PHE A 90 -8.39 -4.93 -8.89
N GLY A 91 -7.53 -4.35 -9.73
CA GLY A 91 -6.48 -3.40 -9.32
C GLY A 91 -6.97 -2.21 -8.48
N HIS A 92 -8.23 -1.81 -8.65
CA HIS A 92 -8.86 -0.74 -7.88
C HIS A 92 -9.42 -1.16 -6.51
N VAL A 93 -9.45 -2.46 -6.19
CA VAL A 93 -9.91 -2.95 -4.89
C VAL A 93 -8.76 -2.85 -3.90
N ASP A 94 -8.98 -2.12 -2.82
CA ASP A 94 -8.03 -2.03 -1.72
C ASP A 94 -8.16 -3.25 -0.79
N MET A 95 -7.32 -4.25 -1.06
CA MET A 95 -7.33 -5.52 -0.34
C MET A 95 -6.87 -5.38 1.12
N VAL A 96 -6.22 -4.27 1.51
CA VAL A 96 -5.90 -4.01 2.93
C VAL A 96 -7.18 -3.76 3.74
N ASN A 97 -8.18 -3.12 3.14
CA ASN A 97 -9.47 -2.85 3.78
C ASN A 97 -10.53 -3.94 3.51
N ALA A 98 -10.23 -4.94 2.69
CA ALA A 98 -11.19 -5.96 2.31
C ALA A 98 -11.38 -7.00 3.43
N ILE A 99 -12.63 -7.22 3.85
CA ILE A 99 -12.97 -8.22 4.88
C ILE A 99 -12.76 -9.64 4.31
N ARG A 100 -11.95 -10.45 4.98
CA ARG A 100 -11.66 -11.84 4.63
C ARG A 100 -11.56 -12.69 5.89
N SER A 101 -11.74 -14.00 5.74
CA SER A 101 -11.45 -14.94 6.85
C SER A 101 -9.96 -14.87 7.18
N PRO A 102 -9.58 -14.62 8.44
CA PRO A 102 -8.16 -14.59 8.85
C PRO A 102 -7.52 -15.98 8.87
N GLY A 103 -8.34 -17.05 8.86
CA GLY A 103 -7.86 -18.43 8.98
C GLY A 103 -7.05 -18.64 10.26
N SER A 104 -5.94 -19.38 10.16
CA SER A 104 -5.06 -19.67 11.30
C SER A 104 -4.41 -18.44 11.93
N VAL A 105 -4.44 -17.27 11.29
CA VAL A 105 -3.93 -16.01 11.86
C VAL A 105 -4.78 -15.56 13.06
N LEU A 106 -5.98 -16.11 13.26
CA LEU A 106 -6.80 -15.86 14.46
C LEU A 106 -6.27 -16.59 15.72
N LYS A 107 -5.49 -17.66 15.56
CA LYS A 107 -5.07 -18.53 16.68
C LYS A 107 -4.34 -17.79 17.81
N PRO A 108 -3.37 -16.89 17.56
CA PRO A 108 -2.70 -16.17 18.64
C PRO A 108 -3.65 -15.38 19.54
N PHE A 109 -4.75 -14.84 19.00
CA PHE A 109 -5.76 -14.12 19.80
C PHE A 109 -6.57 -15.07 20.68
N VAL A 110 -6.91 -16.26 20.15
CA VAL A 110 -7.60 -17.30 20.94
C VAL A 110 -6.70 -17.82 22.06
N TYR A 111 -5.41 -18.03 21.77
CA TYR A 111 -4.43 -18.41 22.80
C TYR A 111 -4.20 -17.30 23.82
N GLY A 112 -4.16 -16.03 23.39
CA GLY A 112 -4.07 -14.89 24.30
C GLY A 112 -5.25 -14.83 25.26
N LEU A 113 -6.48 -14.99 24.75
CA LEU A 113 -7.68 -15.03 25.58
C LEU A 113 -7.64 -16.19 26.59
N ALA A 114 -7.21 -17.37 26.16
CA ALA A 114 -7.03 -18.51 27.04
C ALA A 114 -6.03 -18.22 28.18
N LEU A 115 -4.88 -17.62 27.86
CA LEU A 115 -3.88 -17.22 28.85
C LEU A 115 -4.42 -16.15 29.81
N ASP A 116 -5.21 -15.19 29.32
CA ASP A 116 -5.87 -14.17 30.15
C ASP A 116 -6.92 -14.78 31.11
N GLU A 117 -7.56 -15.88 30.71
CA GLU A 117 -8.52 -16.64 31.52
C GLU A 117 -7.86 -17.61 32.52
N GLY A 118 -6.52 -17.66 32.56
CA GLY A 118 -5.76 -18.45 33.54
C GLY A 118 -5.43 -19.88 33.12
N LEU A 119 -5.42 -20.17 31.82
CA LEU A 119 -4.74 -21.36 31.27
C LEU A 119 -3.22 -21.22 31.33
#